data_AF-A0A3S1I3G5-F1
#
_entry.id   AF-A0A3S1I3G5-F1
#
_cell.length_a   1.000
_cell.length_b   1.000
_cell.length_c   1.000
_cell.angle_alpha   90.00
_cell.angle_beta   90.00
_cell.angle_gamma   90.00
#
_symmetry.space_group_name_H-M   'P 1'
#
loop_
_entity.id
_entity.type
_entity.pdbx_description
1 polymer ?
#
loop_
_entity_poly.entity_id
_entity_poly.type
_entity_poly.pdbx_seq_one_letter_code
_entity_poly.pdbx_strand_id
1 'polypeptide(L)'
;MLPSDLTRFIEQDHLALGAFVKGDPEPLKNLYSRRDDVTIANPFGPPAKGWIKAAETMDRAATNYRDGEVIGIERIPEYATADLGYVMEIERLQSKVRGGDKLVPIALRVTTIFRQEDGAWRIVLRHADPITSARPAESVVGQ
;
A
#
# COMPACT_ATOMS: atom_id res chain seq x y z
N MET A 1 -20.18 -6.72 -5.73
CA MET A 1 -19.10 -7.46 -6.41
C MET A 1 -18.30 -6.45 -7.22
N LEU A 2 -16.98 -6.47 -7.12
CA LEU A 2 -16.13 -5.52 -7.85
C LEU A 2 -16.19 -5.77 -9.37
N PRO A 3 -16.01 -4.73 -10.20
CA PRO A 3 -15.76 -4.89 -11.62
C PRO A 3 -14.57 -5.81 -11.88
N SER A 4 -14.69 -6.70 -12.87
CA SER A 4 -13.67 -7.75 -13.12
C SER A 4 -12.28 -7.22 -13.49
N ASP A 5 -12.23 -6.05 -14.12
CA ASP A 5 -11.01 -5.31 -14.44
C ASP A 5 -10.37 -4.68 -13.20
N LEU A 6 -11.19 -4.15 -12.27
CA LEU A 6 -10.69 -3.71 -10.96
C LEU A 6 -10.16 -4.88 -10.13
N THR A 7 -10.83 -6.03 -10.11
CA THR A 7 -10.33 -7.23 -9.43
C THR A 7 -8.95 -7.64 -9.95
N ARG A 8 -8.77 -7.70 -11.28
CA ARG A 8 -7.47 -7.98 -11.90
C ARG A 8 -6.42 -6.92 -11.57
N PHE A 9 -6.81 -5.65 -11.48
CA PHE A 9 -5.90 -4.58 -11.09
C PHE A 9 -5.45 -4.70 -9.63
N ILE A 10 -6.34 -5.11 -8.72
CA ILE A 10 -6.00 -5.37 -7.32
C ILE A 10 -5.03 -6.57 -7.21
N GLU A 11 -5.24 -7.63 -8.00
CA GLU A 11 -4.28 -8.74 -8.06
C GLU A 11 -2.90 -8.28 -8.55
N GLN A 12 -2.84 -7.34 -9.49
CA GLN A 12 -1.58 -6.72 -9.93
C GLN A 12 -0.93 -5.88 -8.83
N ASP A 13 -1.72 -5.14 -8.04
CA ASP A 13 -1.24 -4.42 -6.85
C ASP A 13 -0.61 -5.38 -5.83
N HIS A 14 -1.27 -6.51 -5.56
CA HIS A 14 -0.74 -7.54 -4.65
C HIS A 14 0.56 -8.16 -5.15
N LEU A 15 0.69 -8.41 -6.46
CA LEU A 15 1.94 -8.88 -7.06
C LEU A 15 3.04 -7.82 -6.97
N ALA A 16 2.71 -6.55 -7.22
CA ALA A 16 3.64 -5.44 -7.14
C ALA A 16 4.12 -5.18 -5.69
N LEU A 17 3.24 -5.35 -4.69
CA LEU A 17 3.61 -5.36 -3.28
C LEU A 17 4.65 -6.43 -2.97
N GLY A 18 4.58 -7.60 -3.61
CA GLY A 18 5.58 -8.66 -3.50
C GLY A 18 6.99 -8.25 -3.95
N ALA A 19 7.10 -7.36 -4.94
CA ALA A 19 8.38 -6.75 -5.32
C ALA A 19 8.80 -5.66 -4.31
N PHE A 20 7.83 -4.87 -3.85
CA PHE A 20 8.07 -3.80 -2.88
C PHE A 20 8.73 -4.30 -1.59
N VAL A 21 8.24 -5.41 -1.03
CA VAL A 21 8.80 -6.02 0.20
C VAL A 21 10.17 -6.69 0.01
N LYS A 22 10.63 -6.79 -1.23
CA LYS A 22 12.00 -7.19 -1.60
C LYS A 22 12.93 -6.00 -1.83
N GLY A 23 12.40 -4.78 -1.73
CA GLY A 23 13.15 -3.54 -1.92
C GLY A 23 13.02 -2.93 -3.31
N ASP A 24 12.14 -3.45 -4.17
CA ASP A 24 11.89 -2.90 -5.51
C ASP A 24 10.55 -2.15 -5.58
N PRO A 25 10.55 -0.81 -5.60
CA PRO A 25 9.32 -0.01 -5.66
C PRO A 25 8.75 0.12 -7.08
N GLU A 26 9.48 -0.22 -8.14
CA GLU A 26 9.11 0.14 -9.51
C GLU A 26 7.78 -0.48 -9.99
N PRO A 27 7.51 -1.78 -9.74
CA PRO A 27 6.24 -2.37 -10.15
C PRO A 27 5.04 -1.66 -9.53
N LEU A 28 5.14 -1.29 -8.24
CA LEU A 28 4.05 -0.63 -7.53
C LEU A 28 3.88 0.82 -8.01
N LYS A 29 4.98 1.54 -8.22
CA LYS A 29 4.98 2.91 -8.79
C LYS A 29 4.29 2.99 -10.16
N ASN A 30 4.31 1.92 -10.95
CA ASN A 30 3.64 1.87 -12.25
C ASN A 30 2.11 1.76 -12.17
N LEU A 31 1.56 1.37 -11.01
CA LEU A 31 0.12 1.27 -10.78
C LEU A 31 -0.49 2.59 -10.28
N TYR A 32 0.33 3.52 -9.79
CA TYR A 32 -0.14 4.79 -9.25
C TYR A 32 -0.55 5.78 -10.33
N SER A 33 -1.56 6.60 -10.02
CA SER A 33 -1.91 7.76 -10.82
C SER A 33 -0.74 8.74 -10.88
N ARG A 34 -0.63 9.44 -12.01
CA ARG A 34 0.37 10.50 -12.23
C ARG A 34 -0.19 11.91 -12.01
N ARG A 35 -1.43 12.02 -11.52
CA ARG A 35 -2.07 13.29 -11.17
C ARG A 35 -1.51 13.87 -9.86
N ASP A 36 -1.82 15.12 -9.61
CA ASP A 36 -1.33 15.89 -8.45
C ASP A 36 -2.02 15.54 -7.13
N ASP A 37 -3.13 14.82 -7.19
CA ASP A 37 -3.92 14.39 -6.04
C ASP A 37 -3.53 13.02 -5.47
N VAL A 38 -2.67 12.27 -6.18
CA VAL A 38 -2.19 10.97 -5.72
C VAL A 38 -1.53 11.09 -4.35
N THR A 39 -1.86 10.20 -3.42
CA THR A 39 -1.38 10.28 -2.04
C THR A 39 -0.91 8.93 -1.53
N ILE A 40 0.25 8.91 -0.87
CA ILE A 40 0.71 7.77 -0.09
C ILE A 40 0.91 8.17 1.36
N ALA A 41 0.40 7.36 2.28
CA ALA A 41 0.62 7.47 3.72
C ALA A 41 1.11 6.11 4.22
N ASN A 42 2.43 5.92 4.21
CA ASN A 42 3.07 4.67 4.65
C ASN A 42 3.47 4.78 6.13
N PRO A 43 3.85 3.67 6.80
CA PRO A 43 4.03 3.67 8.25
C PRO A 43 5.33 4.35 8.72
N PHE A 44 6.08 4.99 7.82
CA PHE A 44 7.40 5.55 8.09
C PHE A 44 7.44 7.09 8.09
N GLY A 45 6.34 7.76 7.76
CA GLY A 45 6.31 9.21 7.71
C GLY A 45 4.92 9.79 7.47
N PRO A 46 4.82 11.13 7.41
CA PRO A 46 3.56 11.80 7.12
C PRO A 46 3.08 11.51 5.68
N PRO A 47 1.78 11.72 5.38
CA PRO A 47 1.26 11.60 4.03
C PRO A 47 2.00 12.47 3.01
N ALA A 48 2.28 11.91 1.84
CA ALA A 48 2.91 12.58 0.71
C ALA A 48 1.92 12.67 -0.45
N LYS A 49 1.55 13.92 -0.83
CA LYS A 49 0.62 14.22 -1.93
C LYS A 49 1.37 14.69 -3.19
N GLY A 50 0.91 14.23 -4.35
CA GLY A 50 1.44 14.50 -5.68
C GLY A 50 2.51 13.49 -6.10
N TRP A 51 2.54 13.17 -7.41
CA TRP A 51 3.34 12.08 -7.96
C TRP A 51 4.82 12.11 -7.51
N ILE A 52 5.49 13.25 -7.64
CA ILE A 52 6.92 13.38 -7.29
C ILE A 52 7.16 12.97 -5.83
N LYS A 53 6.38 13.52 -4.89
CA LYS A 53 6.53 13.23 -3.46
C LYS A 53 6.13 11.80 -3.12
N ALA A 54 5.11 11.26 -3.80
CA ALA A 54 4.67 9.89 -3.60
C ALA A 54 5.73 8.88 -4.08
N ALA A 55 6.31 9.10 -5.26
CA ALA A 55 7.40 8.30 -5.81
C ALA A 55 8.63 8.28 -4.88
N GLU A 56 9.11 9.45 -4.47
CA GLU A 56 10.25 9.55 -3.54
C GLU A 56 9.95 8.87 -2.18
N THR A 57 8.70 8.95 -1.71
CA THR A 57 8.28 8.30 -0.47
C THR A 57 8.24 6.78 -0.60
N MET A 58 7.82 6.26 -1.75
CA MET A 58 7.90 4.83 -2.09
C MET A 58 9.36 4.37 -2.17
N ASP A 59 10.23 5.13 -2.84
CA ASP A 59 11.65 4.81 -2.97
C ASP A 59 12.31 4.67 -1.60
N ARG A 60 12.14 5.68 -0.73
CA ARG A 60 12.66 5.64 0.64
C ARG A 60 12.10 4.45 1.43
N ALA A 61 10.80 4.20 1.33
CA ALA A 61 10.17 3.13 2.09
C ALA A 61 10.62 1.74 1.65
N ALA A 62 10.83 1.50 0.35
CA ALA A 62 11.32 0.24 -0.17
C ALA A 62 12.72 -0.11 0.38
N THR A 63 13.59 0.89 0.62
CA THR A 63 14.92 0.66 1.22
C THR A 63 14.89 0.04 2.62
N ASN A 64 13.75 0.10 3.33
CA ASN A 64 13.61 -0.52 4.64
C ASN A 64 13.42 -2.04 4.57
N TYR A 65 13.16 -2.61 3.38
CA TYR A 65 12.80 -4.00 3.18
C TYR A 65 13.81 -4.75 2.31
N ARG A 66 14.01 -6.04 2.58
CA ARG A 66 14.86 -6.94 1.79
C ARG A 66 14.40 -8.39 1.98
N ASP A 67 14.58 -9.21 0.94
CA ASP A 67 14.29 -10.66 0.95
C ASP A 67 12.88 -11.00 1.43
N GLY A 68 11.91 -10.11 1.20
CA GLY A 68 10.56 -10.27 1.73
C GLY A 68 9.59 -11.01 0.82
N GLU A 69 8.43 -11.30 1.39
CA GLU A 69 7.31 -11.99 0.75
C GLU A 69 5.97 -11.54 1.35
N VAL A 70 4.92 -11.62 0.54
CA VAL A 70 3.53 -11.47 0.99
C VAL A 70 3.06 -12.84 1.47
N ILE A 71 2.67 -12.93 2.74
CA ILE A 71 2.23 -14.18 3.38
C ILE A 71 0.72 -14.36 3.26
N GLY A 72 -0.03 -13.26 3.27
CA GLY A 72 -1.47 -13.31 3.13
C GLY A 72 -2.08 -11.92 3.10
N ILE A 73 -3.27 -11.85 2.50
CA ILE A 73 -4.05 -10.64 2.39
C ILE A 73 -5.46 -10.97 2.86
N GLU A 74 -5.92 -10.24 3.87
CA GLU A 74 -7.26 -10.38 4.43
C GLU A 74 -8.11 -9.19 3.97
N ARG A 75 -9.05 -9.43 3.05
CA ARG A 75 -9.99 -8.41 2.58
C ARG A 75 -11.05 -8.15 3.66
N ILE A 76 -11.20 -6.89 4.09
CA ILE A 76 -12.16 -6.50 5.14
C ILE A 76 -13.43 -5.91 4.49
N PRO A 77 -13.50 -4.64 4.05
CA PRO A 77 -14.51 -4.18 3.11
C PRO A 77 -13.94 -3.92 1.71
N GLU A 78 -14.83 -3.96 0.73
CA GLU A 78 -14.60 -3.49 -0.62
C GLU A 78 -15.88 -2.84 -1.16
N TYR A 79 -15.71 -1.84 -2.03
CA TYR A 79 -16.82 -1.25 -2.77
C TYR A 79 -16.30 -0.60 -4.05
N ALA A 80 -17.13 -0.57 -5.09
CA ALA A 80 -16.81 0.14 -6.31
C ALA A 80 -18.05 0.66 -7.05
N THR A 81 -17.86 1.78 -7.74
CA THR A 81 -18.67 2.30 -8.83
C THR A 81 -17.97 1.98 -10.17
N ALA A 82 -18.42 2.59 -11.27
CA ALA A 82 -17.75 2.46 -12.56
C ALA A 82 -16.39 3.19 -12.63
N ASP A 83 -16.18 4.21 -11.80
CA ASP A 83 -15.07 5.15 -11.88
C ASP A 83 -14.21 5.24 -10.62
N LEU A 84 -14.69 4.70 -9.49
CA LEU A 84 -14.00 4.72 -8.21
C LEU A 84 -14.19 3.39 -7.49
N GLY A 85 -13.13 2.88 -6.87
CA GLY A 85 -13.19 1.70 -6.01
C GLY A 85 -12.29 1.84 -4.80
N TYR A 86 -12.57 1.08 -3.75
CA TYR A 86 -11.63 0.94 -2.64
C TYR A 86 -11.65 -0.48 -2.09
N VAL A 87 -10.52 -0.85 -1.52
CA VAL A 87 -10.38 -2.01 -0.63
C VAL A 87 -9.77 -1.54 0.67
N MET A 88 -10.14 -2.20 1.76
CA MET A 88 -9.36 -2.16 2.98
C MET A 88 -8.98 -3.58 3.39
N GLU A 89 -7.70 -3.77 3.69
CA GLU A 89 -7.08 -5.07 3.85
C GLU A 89 -6.19 -5.10 5.10
N ILE A 90 -5.98 -6.30 5.64
CA ILE A 90 -4.82 -6.57 6.49
C ILE A 90 -3.81 -7.33 5.64
N GLU A 91 -2.70 -6.66 5.32
CA GLU A 91 -1.57 -7.25 4.60
C GLU A 91 -0.60 -7.87 5.61
N ARG A 92 -0.35 -9.17 5.45
CA ARG A 92 0.61 -9.93 6.24
C ARG A 92 1.82 -10.22 5.39
N LEU A 93 2.97 -9.74 5.84
CA LEU A 93 4.22 -9.76 5.12
C LEU A 93 5.30 -10.37 6.02
N GLN A 94 6.38 -10.82 5.39
CA GLN A 94 7.60 -11.18 6.08
C GLN A 94 8.76 -10.53 5.34
N SER A 95 9.67 -9.86 6.04
CA SER A 95 10.81 -9.18 5.40
C SER A 95 11.94 -8.96 6.40
N LYS A 96 13.16 -8.77 5.90
CA LYS A 96 14.27 -8.24 6.70
C LYS A 96 14.12 -6.74 6.76
N VAL A 97 13.96 -6.20 7.97
CA VAL A 97 13.74 -4.76 8.18
C VAL A 97 15.01 -4.09 8.67
N ARG A 98 15.38 -2.96 8.04
CA ARG A 98 16.40 -1.99 8.48
C ARG A 98 17.66 -2.61 9.12
N GLY A 99 18.61 -3.05 8.31
CA GLY A 99 19.91 -3.56 8.77
C GLY A 99 19.85 -4.87 9.58
N GLY A 100 18.67 -5.38 9.91
CA GLY A 100 18.48 -6.71 10.47
C GLY A 100 18.66 -7.79 9.40
N ASP A 101 19.13 -8.96 9.84
CA ASP A 101 19.33 -10.14 8.97
C ASP A 101 18.28 -11.23 9.19
N LYS A 102 17.37 -11.05 10.14
CA LYS A 102 16.26 -11.97 10.39
C LYS A 102 15.02 -11.51 9.63
N LEU A 103 14.33 -12.47 9.01
CA LEU A 103 12.98 -12.26 8.52
C LEU A 103 12.05 -12.08 9.72
N VAL A 104 11.33 -10.97 9.75
CA VAL A 104 10.36 -10.65 10.81
C VAL A 104 8.95 -10.51 10.22
N PRO A 105 7.91 -10.93 10.96
CA PRO A 105 6.53 -10.74 10.53
C PRO A 105 6.15 -9.26 10.59
N ILE A 106 5.35 -8.83 9.62
CA ILE A 106 4.84 -7.47 9.50
C ILE A 106 3.34 -7.57 9.17
N ALA A 107 2.53 -6.78 9.86
CA ALA A 107 1.10 -6.68 9.59
C ALA A 107 0.73 -5.21 9.43
N LEU A 108 0.12 -4.87 8.28
CA LEU A 108 -0.32 -3.53 7.98
C LEU A 108 -1.83 -3.55 7.71
N ARG A 109 -2.55 -2.61 8.34
CA ARG A 109 -3.90 -2.25 7.95
C ARG A 109 -3.81 -1.23 6.83
N VAL A 110 -4.36 -1.56 5.68
CA VAL A 110 -4.18 -0.81 4.45
C VAL A 110 -5.52 -0.44 3.83
N THR A 111 -5.69 0.82 3.48
CA THR A 111 -6.77 1.28 2.61
C THR A 111 -6.17 1.73 1.28
N THR A 112 -6.65 1.13 0.18
CA THR A 112 -6.26 1.52 -1.19
C THR A 112 -7.49 1.99 -1.94
N ILE A 113 -7.40 3.19 -2.51
CA ILE A 113 -8.45 3.78 -3.36
C ILE A 113 -7.94 3.79 -4.80
N PHE A 114 -8.81 3.36 -5.70
CA PHE A 114 -8.58 3.24 -7.12
C PHE A 114 -9.51 4.17 -7.88
N ARG A 115 -9.02 4.78 -8.96
CA ARG A 115 -9.80 5.59 -9.88
C ARG A 115 -9.57 5.12 -11.30
N GLN A 116 -10.62 5.11 -12.11
CA GLN A 116 -10.52 4.86 -13.54
C GLN A 116 -9.99 6.11 -14.25
N GLU A 117 -8.88 5.98 -14.98
CA GLU A 117 -8.20 7.05 -15.71
C GLU A 117 -7.88 6.57 -17.12
N ASP A 118 -8.42 7.24 -18.14
CA ASP A 118 -8.15 6.96 -19.56
C ASP A 118 -8.32 5.47 -19.94
N GLY A 119 -9.32 4.80 -19.35
CA GLY A 119 -9.63 3.39 -19.59
C GLY A 119 -8.82 2.39 -18.77
N ALA A 120 -8.01 2.85 -17.80
CA ALA A 120 -7.25 1.99 -16.89
C ALA A 120 -7.41 2.41 -15.43
N TRP A 121 -7.45 1.43 -14.52
CA TRP A 121 -7.45 1.70 -13.09
C TRP A 121 -6.08 2.22 -12.64
N ARG A 122 -6.10 3.13 -11.66
CA ARG A 122 -4.92 3.70 -11.02
C ARG A 122 -5.11 3.80 -9.52
N ILE A 123 -4.04 3.55 -8.75
CA ILE A 123 -4.02 3.85 -7.31
C ILE A 123 -3.95 5.37 -7.14
N VAL A 124 -4.93 5.94 -6.44
CA VAL A 124 -4.97 7.38 -6.13
C VAL A 124 -4.71 7.67 -4.66
N LEU A 125 -4.98 6.71 -3.77
CA LEU A 125 -4.60 6.78 -2.37
C LEU A 125 -4.19 5.41 -1.88
N ARG A 126 -3.08 5.34 -1.15
CA ARG A 126 -2.73 4.18 -0.34
C ARG A 126 -2.30 4.63 1.05
N HIS A 127 -3.02 4.16 2.06
CA HIS A 127 -2.76 4.47 3.46
C HIS A 127 -2.53 3.17 4.22
N ALA A 128 -1.34 2.97 4.76
CA ALA A 128 -0.93 1.79 5.51
C ALA A 128 -0.41 2.15 6.90
N ASP A 129 -0.95 1.49 7.94
CA ASP A 129 -0.54 1.65 9.33
C ASP A 129 -0.34 0.30 10.03
N PRO A 130 0.56 0.20 11.03
CA PRO A 130 0.77 -1.02 11.81
C PRO A 130 -0.30 -1.22 12.91
N ILE A 131 -1.47 -0.58 12.79
CA ILE A 131 -2.55 -0.68 13.77
C ILE A 131 -3.47 -1.84 13.38
N THR A 132 -3.13 -3.05 13.83
CA THR A 132 -3.90 -4.27 13.58
C THR A 132 -4.45 -4.92 14.86
N SER A 133 -4.28 -4.27 16.01
CA SER A 133 -4.79 -4.69 17.32
C SER A 133 -5.23 -3.46 18.13
N ALA A 134 -6.00 -3.70 19.19
CA ALA A 134 -6.42 -2.65 20.10
C ALA A 134 -5.20 -1.92 20.70
N ARG A 135 -5.31 -0.59 20.77
CA ARG A 135 -4.30 0.28 21.40
C ARG A 135 -4.95 1.08 22.52
N PRO A 136 -4.20 1.47 23.55
CA PRO A 136 -4.70 2.36 24.58
C PRO A 136 -5.02 3.75 24.00
N ALA A 137 -5.93 4.50 24.61
CA ALA A 137 -6.42 5.76 24.07
C ALA A 137 -5.31 6.82 23.94
N GLU A 138 -4.32 6.76 24.82
CA GLU A 138 -3.13 7.63 24.85
C GLU A 138 -2.30 7.55 23.56
N SER A 139 -2.49 6.48 22.75
CA SER A 139 -1.81 6.32 21.47
C SER A 139 -2.13 7.39 20.41
N VAL A 140 -3.15 8.23 20.64
CA VAL A 140 -3.50 9.36 19.75
C VAL A 140 -2.85 10.69 20.15
N VAL A 141 -2.23 10.78 21.33
CA VAL A 141 -1.58 12.00 21.79
C VAL A 141 -0.23 12.14 21.08
N GLY A 142 -0.08 13.16 20.24
CA GLY A 142 1.20 13.47 19.60
C GLY A 142 2.22 14.00 20.61
N GLN A 143 3.48 13.58 20.48
CA GLN A 143 4.61 14.23 21.14
C GLN A 143 5.15 15.36 20.27
#